data_AF-A0A355KRX2-F1
#
_entry.id   AF-A0A355KRX2-F1
#
_cell.length_a   1.000
_cell.length_b   1.000
_cell.length_c   1.000
_cell.angle_alpha   90.00
_cell.angle_beta   90.00
_cell.angle_gamma   90.00
#
_symmetry.space_group_name_H-M   'P 1'
#
loop_
_entity.id
_entity.type
_entity.pdbx_description
1 polymer ?
#
loop_
_entity_poly.entity_id
_entity_poly.type
_entity_poly.pdbx_seq_one_letter_code
_entity_poly.pdbx_strand_id
1 'polypeptide(L)'
;MKKRITAILLAALIIFSLSACGKKEADNDNSPSDITTTASKTVDVKITPSEAKQTKLVDYKTSDFSMKIPKGWSVTAGGIGMFHAIRVTDPKNPINQVFFLLKAQPLLHSETGKDYYRQSYQMYGGNYNMMADAPVLSSPSTENFFKIFNSYVSLVKTYEPTYSSFDFPSFGSFKSVELFASNSNMKSQAISPALLRATFTDAAGTKGEGLFTADIIDFAGNMMSGFGIDAGYYMAYNIAAITCEENSLIEWKDILCQSLSSIDYSQSYVNSAIQQSNESTANAMQIRNELSSISDGIMDSWEKRNTSQDIISQKQSDATLGLERIYDTEKDEIYMAKNGWSDTNKDERFQLVTDDSMYLKATSGTIE
;
A
#
# COMPACT_ATOMS: atom_id res chain seq x y z
N MET A 1 -42.10 45.86 25.93
CA MET A 1 -42.01 45.47 27.36
C MET A 1 -40.55 45.33 27.74
N LYS A 2 -40.20 45.89 28.91
CA LYS A 2 -38.86 45.94 29.51
C LYS A 2 -38.45 44.58 30.10
N LYS A 3 -37.14 44.28 30.06
CA LYS A 3 -36.23 43.82 31.15
C LYS A 3 -35.07 43.04 30.47
N ARG A 4 -33.84 43.58 30.34
CA ARG A 4 -32.75 43.73 31.35
C ARG A 4 -32.50 42.40 32.10
N ILE A 5 -31.30 41.82 32.10
CA ILE A 5 -30.10 42.18 32.89
C ILE A 5 -28.91 41.34 32.33
N THR A 6 -27.78 41.92 31.86
CA THR A 6 -26.46 42.16 32.55
C THR A 6 -25.76 40.84 33.00
N ALA A 7 -24.44 40.58 32.88
CA ALA A 7 -23.21 41.39 32.88
C ALA A 7 -22.02 40.49 32.38
N ILE A 8 -21.08 40.95 31.53
CA ILE A 8 -19.77 41.62 31.82
C ILE A 8 -18.70 40.63 32.38
N LEU A 9 -17.66 40.23 31.62
CA LEU A 9 -16.38 40.90 31.27
C LEU A 9 -15.26 40.51 32.26
N LEU A 10 -14.16 39.90 31.78
CA LEU A 10 -12.79 40.33 32.10
C LEU A 10 -11.75 39.60 31.24
N ALA A 11 -11.06 40.40 30.43
CA ALA A 11 -9.76 40.10 29.85
C ALA A 11 -8.66 40.54 30.83
N ALA A 12 -7.47 39.94 30.78
CA ALA A 12 -6.19 40.67 30.71
C ALA A 12 -4.97 39.72 30.67
N LEU A 13 -4.13 39.97 29.66
CA LEU A 13 -2.70 39.68 29.60
C LEU A 13 -1.95 40.19 30.84
N ILE A 14 -0.87 39.51 31.25
CA ILE A 14 0.38 40.15 31.71
C ILE A 14 1.60 39.33 31.26
N ILE A 15 2.53 40.02 30.58
CA ILE A 15 3.91 39.61 30.23
C ILE A 15 4.88 40.45 31.10
N PHE A 16 6.11 39.96 31.28
CA PHE A 16 7.34 40.60 31.83
C PHE A 16 7.38 40.67 33.37
N SER A 17 8.52 40.49 34.08
CA SER A 17 9.94 40.64 33.74
C SER A 17 10.85 40.01 34.81
N LEU A 18 12.09 39.74 34.39
CA LEU A 18 13.32 39.57 35.18
C LEU A 18 13.43 40.46 36.43
N SER A 19 14.06 39.97 37.50
CA SER A 19 15.26 40.59 38.10
C SER A 19 15.86 39.74 39.22
N ALA A 20 17.18 39.66 39.17
CA ALA A 20 18.09 39.04 40.12
C ALA A 20 18.25 39.86 41.41
N CYS A 21 18.57 39.16 42.51
CA CYS A 21 19.30 39.61 43.71
C CYS A 21 19.41 38.36 44.60
N GLY A 22 20.50 37.97 45.24
CA GLY A 22 21.82 38.53 45.47
C GLY A 22 22.54 37.57 46.43
N LYS A 23 23.86 37.49 46.31
CA LYS A 23 24.77 36.64 47.08
C LYS A 23 24.59 36.74 48.60
N LYS A 24 24.81 35.63 49.31
CA LYS A 24 25.49 35.57 50.61
C LYS A 24 26.46 34.38 50.62
N GLU A 25 27.73 34.69 50.82
CA GLU A 25 28.78 33.76 51.21
C GLU A 25 28.57 33.31 52.66
N ALA A 26 28.75 32.01 52.90
CA ALA A 26 29.19 31.49 54.17
C ALA A 26 30.07 30.26 53.87
N ASP A 27 31.34 30.42 54.22
CA ASP A 27 32.41 29.44 54.20
C ASP A 27 32.06 28.21 55.04
N ASN A 28 32.31 27.01 54.53
CA ASN A 28 32.81 25.91 55.34
C ASN A 28 33.38 24.79 54.46
N ASP A 29 34.67 24.56 54.67
CA ASP A 29 35.47 23.43 54.19
C ASP A 29 34.74 22.09 54.37
N ASN A 30 34.63 21.34 53.26
CA ASN A 30 34.80 19.90 53.28
C ASN A 30 35.19 19.40 51.89
N SER A 31 36.30 18.65 51.85
CA SER A 31 36.96 18.08 50.68
C SER A 31 36.03 17.58 49.57
N PRO A 32 36.32 17.87 48.29
CA PRO A 32 35.66 17.17 47.19
C PRO A 32 36.19 15.73 47.17
N SER A 33 35.28 14.79 47.39
CA SER A 33 35.44 13.43 46.88
C SER A 33 35.55 13.52 45.37
N ASP A 34 36.58 12.86 44.85
CA ASP A 34 36.88 12.72 43.44
C ASP A 34 35.76 11.90 42.78
N ILE A 35 34.64 12.56 42.47
CA ILE A 35 33.66 12.04 41.52
C ILE A 35 34.32 12.24 40.16
N THR A 36 35.06 11.22 39.75
CA THR A 36 35.41 11.01 38.35
C THR A 36 34.10 10.99 37.57
N THR A 37 33.72 12.14 37.05
CA THR A 37 32.73 12.24 35.98
C THR A 37 33.38 11.52 34.83
N THR A 38 33.04 10.25 34.64
CA THR A 38 33.27 9.51 33.40
C THR A 38 32.66 10.38 32.31
N ALA A 39 33.51 11.15 31.62
CA ALA A 39 33.13 11.80 30.40
C ALA A 39 32.56 10.69 29.51
N SER A 40 31.25 10.74 29.26
CA SER A 40 30.61 9.89 28.29
C SER A 40 31.44 9.99 27.02
N LYS A 41 32.14 8.90 26.70
CA LYS A 41 32.81 8.78 25.41
C LYS A 41 31.67 8.76 24.41
N THR A 42 31.40 9.91 23.79
CA THR A 42 30.54 9.98 22.63
C THR A 42 31.18 9.07 21.58
N VAL A 43 30.60 7.89 21.40
CA VAL A 43 31.00 7.01 20.31
C VAL A 43 30.57 7.73 19.04
N ASP A 44 31.51 7.95 18.12
CA ASP A 44 31.20 8.54 16.82
C ASP A 44 30.51 7.46 15.98
N VAL A 45 29.19 7.43 16.08
CA VAL A 45 28.34 6.43 15.43
C VAL A 45 27.92 6.96 14.06
N LYS A 46 28.02 6.12 13.03
CA LYS A 46 27.56 6.46 11.69
C LYS A 46 26.14 5.94 11.47
N ILE A 47 25.20 6.85 11.22
CA ILE A 47 23.82 6.51 10.87
C ILE A 47 23.61 6.73 9.36
N THR A 48 23.12 5.69 8.69
CA THR A 48 22.70 5.76 7.28
C THR A 48 21.18 5.58 7.22
N PRO A 49 20.38 6.61 6.89
CA PRO A 49 18.92 6.48 6.98
C PRO A 49 18.35 5.46 5.99
N SER A 50 17.22 4.83 6.33
CA SER A 50 16.57 3.83 5.47
C SER A 50 16.04 4.46 4.19
N GLU A 51 15.93 3.67 3.12
CA GLU A 51 15.47 4.19 1.82
C GLU A 51 14.06 4.76 1.92
N ALA A 52 13.15 4.06 2.61
CA ALA A 52 11.80 4.55 2.88
C ALA A 52 11.83 5.89 3.65
N LYS A 53 12.62 6.01 4.72
CA LYS A 53 12.69 7.26 5.51
C LYS A 53 13.21 8.46 4.71
N GLN A 54 14.12 8.24 3.77
CA GLN A 54 14.65 9.31 2.90
C GLN A 54 13.73 9.63 1.74
N THR A 55 12.80 8.72 1.41
CA THR A 55 11.94 8.84 0.25
C THR A 55 10.99 10.01 0.43
N LYS A 56 11.02 10.91 -0.55
CA LYS A 56 10.08 12.03 -0.66
C LYS A 56 9.14 11.76 -1.80
N LEU A 57 7.87 12.11 -1.61
CA LEU A 57 6.90 12.11 -2.67
C LEU A 57 7.04 13.38 -3.52
N VAL A 58 7.02 13.23 -4.84
CA VAL A 58 7.06 14.33 -5.83
C VAL A 58 5.85 14.24 -6.74
N ASP A 59 5.42 15.38 -7.28
CA ASP A 59 4.27 15.42 -8.19
C ASP A 59 4.65 14.82 -9.55
N TYR A 60 3.77 13.99 -10.07
CA TYR A 60 3.78 13.40 -11.40
C TYR A 60 2.48 13.76 -12.10
N LYS A 61 2.55 14.11 -13.39
CA LYS A 61 1.38 14.54 -14.15
C LYS A 61 1.49 14.21 -15.63
N THR A 62 0.39 13.71 -16.18
CA THR A 62 0.14 13.55 -17.62
C THR A 62 -1.08 14.40 -18.02
N SER A 63 -1.55 14.27 -19.26
CA SER A 63 -2.85 14.80 -19.68
C SER A 63 -4.03 14.11 -18.99
N ASP A 64 -3.83 12.86 -18.60
CA ASP A 64 -4.92 11.95 -18.23
C ASP A 64 -5.08 11.86 -16.72
N PHE A 65 -3.97 11.93 -15.97
CA PHE A 65 -3.99 11.90 -14.52
C PHE A 65 -2.78 12.62 -13.91
N SER A 66 -2.88 12.91 -12.62
CA SER A 66 -1.78 13.32 -11.76
C SER A 66 -1.72 12.43 -10.52
N MET A 67 -0.55 12.33 -9.91
CA MET A 67 -0.36 11.67 -8.63
C MET A 67 0.93 12.13 -7.96
N LYS A 68 1.14 11.72 -6.72
CA LYS A 68 2.42 11.78 -6.03
C LYS A 68 3.11 10.44 -6.16
N ILE A 69 4.40 10.45 -6.47
CA ILE A 69 5.22 9.24 -6.58
C ILE A 69 6.47 9.35 -5.72
N PRO A 70 7.01 8.23 -5.21
CA PRO A 70 8.35 8.21 -4.63
C PRO A 70 9.38 8.78 -5.61
N LYS A 71 10.21 9.73 -5.15
CA LYS A 71 11.20 10.38 -6.01
C LYS A 71 12.14 9.35 -6.62
N GLY A 72 12.26 9.38 -7.95
CA GLY A 72 13.13 8.47 -8.70
C GLY A 72 12.44 7.18 -9.14
N TRP A 73 11.19 6.94 -8.73
CA TRP A 73 10.41 5.82 -9.23
C TRP A 73 9.87 6.11 -10.62
N SER A 74 9.63 5.03 -11.37
CA SER A 74 9.09 5.08 -12.72
C SER A 74 7.57 4.96 -12.70
N VAL A 75 6.90 5.60 -13.65
CA VAL A 75 5.46 5.45 -13.86
C VAL A 75 5.23 4.90 -15.26
N THR A 76 4.44 3.84 -15.35
CA THR A 76 3.87 3.35 -16.61
C THR A 76 2.36 3.41 -16.53
N ALA A 77 1.73 3.70 -17.66
CA ALA A 77 0.29 3.66 -17.80
C ALA A 77 -0.06 2.99 -19.14
N GLY A 78 -1.22 2.36 -19.19
CA GLY A 78 -1.69 1.64 -20.37
C GLY A 78 -3.19 1.42 -20.32
N GLY A 79 -3.75 1.01 -21.45
CA GLY A 79 -5.20 0.92 -21.59
C GLY A 79 -5.85 2.30 -21.73
N ILE A 80 -7.14 2.30 -22.05
CA ILE A 80 -7.95 3.52 -22.26
C ILE A 80 -9.33 3.35 -21.64
N GLY A 81 -10.00 4.48 -21.38
CA GLY A 81 -11.34 4.49 -20.79
C GLY A 81 -11.37 3.75 -19.45
N MET A 82 -12.33 2.81 -19.30
CA MET A 82 -12.48 2.00 -18.08
C MET A 82 -11.41 0.90 -17.95
N PHE A 83 -10.56 0.69 -18.95
CA PHE A 83 -9.45 -0.27 -18.91
C PHE A 83 -8.12 0.41 -18.62
N HIS A 84 -8.09 1.59 -18.01
CA HIS A 84 -6.82 2.23 -17.71
C HIS A 84 -6.14 1.60 -16.51
N ALA A 85 -4.83 1.40 -16.65
CA ALA A 85 -3.95 0.90 -15.62
C ALA A 85 -2.82 1.90 -15.37
N ILE A 86 -2.43 2.03 -14.11
CA ILE A 86 -1.29 2.79 -13.65
C ILE A 86 -0.41 1.84 -12.84
N ARG A 87 0.91 1.89 -13.09
CA ARG A 87 1.90 1.20 -12.26
C ARG A 87 3.04 2.15 -11.96
N VAL A 88 3.33 2.33 -10.68
CA VAL A 88 4.50 3.06 -10.16
C VAL A 88 5.46 2.03 -9.59
N THR A 89 6.72 2.10 -9.98
CA THR A 89 7.68 1.03 -9.67
C THR A 89 9.03 1.58 -9.28
N ASP A 90 9.61 1.03 -8.22
CA ASP A 90 11.00 1.25 -7.86
C ASP A 90 11.92 0.63 -8.93
N PRO A 91 12.73 1.42 -9.65
CA PRO A 91 13.62 0.89 -10.68
C PRO A 91 14.70 -0.04 -10.13
N LYS A 92 15.01 0.01 -8.82
CA LYS A 92 16.00 -0.87 -8.19
C LYS A 92 15.39 -2.19 -7.72
N ASN A 93 14.13 -2.16 -7.28
CA ASN A 93 13.43 -3.32 -6.75
C ASN A 93 11.96 -3.33 -7.20
N PRO A 94 11.64 -3.79 -8.42
CA PRO A 94 10.31 -3.62 -9.02
C PRO A 94 9.11 -4.26 -8.29
N ILE A 95 9.37 -5.13 -7.30
CA ILE A 95 8.34 -5.66 -6.42
C ILE A 95 7.78 -4.59 -5.46
N ASN A 96 8.55 -3.51 -5.24
CA ASN A 96 8.13 -2.28 -4.58
C ASN A 96 7.35 -1.43 -5.59
N GLN A 97 6.03 -1.37 -5.43
CA GLN A 97 5.16 -0.75 -6.43
C GLN A 97 3.80 -0.31 -5.87
N VAL A 98 3.20 0.60 -6.62
CA VAL A 98 1.77 0.92 -6.57
C VAL A 98 1.15 0.49 -7.90
N PHE A 99 0.07 -0.28 -7.86
CA PHE A 99 -0.68 -0.69 -9.03
C PHE A 99 -2.15 -0.33 -8.86
N PHE A 100 -2.73 0.22 -9.92
CA PHE A 100 -4.15 0.52 -9.99
C PHE A 100 -4.69 0.21 -11.38
N LEU A 101 -5.78 -0.55 -11.46
CA LEU A 101 -6.51 -0.87 -12.69
C LEU A 101 -7.99 -0.61 -12.47
N LEU A 102 -8.60 0.19 -13.34
CA LEU A 102 -10.00 0.57 -13.23
C LEU A 102 -10.95 -0.63 -13.41
N LYS A 103 -10.71 -1.46 -14.42
CA LYS A 103 -11.55 -2.62 -14.73
C LYS A 103 -10.77 -3.75 -15.40
N ALA A 104 -11.06 -4.99 -14.99
CA ALA A 104 -10.66 -6.22 -15.66
C ALA A 104 -11.90 -7.01 -16.14
N GLN A 105 -11.89 -7.42 -17.41
CA GLN A 105 -12.91 -8.29 -18.00
C GLN A 105 -12.35 -8.96 -19.27
N PRO A 106 -13.01 -10.01 -19.78
CA PRO A 106 -14.01 -10.85 -19.09
C PRO A 106 -13.34 -11.88 -18.16
N LEU A 107 -14.04 -12.26 -17.07
CA LEU A 107 -13.65 -13.34 -16.16
C LEU A 107 -14.77 -14.38 -16.14
N LEU A 108 -14.64 -15.50 -16.84
CA LEU A 108 -15.75 -16.43 -17.06
C LEU A 108 -16.21 -17.10 -15.77
N HIS A 109 -17.51 -17.39 -15.68
CA HIS A 109 -18.10 -18.06 -14.52
C HIS A 109 -17.64 -19.52 -14.36
N SER A 110 -17.47 -20.23 -15.48
CA SER A 110 -17.21 -21.67 -15.45
C SER A 110 -16.42 -22.16 -16.66
N GLU A 111 -15.77 -23.32 -16.51
CA GLU A 111 -15.14 -24.02 -17.64
C GLU A 111 -16.17 -24.47 -18.67
N THR A 112 -17.38 -24.87 -18.26
CA THR A 112 -18.47 -25.19 -19.20
C THR A 112 -18.82 -24.01 -20.10
N GLY A 113 -18.91 -22.80 -19.54
CA GLY A 113 -19.10 -21.57 -20.32
C GLY A 113 -17.92 -21.29 -21.24
N LYS A 114 -16.68 -21.51 -20.76
CA LYS A 114 -15.46 -21.39 -21.58
C LYS A 114 -15.46 -22.36 -22.77
N ASP A 115 -15.86 -23.60 -22.55
CA ASP A 115 -15.93 -24.62 -23.60
C ASP A 115 -16.98 -24.30 -24.65
N TYR A 116 -18.11 -23.70 -24.25
CA TYR A 116 -19.07 -23.14 -25.22
C TYR A 116 -18.42 -22.08 -26.11
N TYR A 117 -17.63 -21.16 -25.56
CA TYR A 117 -16.91 -20.15 -26.34
C TYR A 117 -15.83 -20.75 -27.23
N ARG A 118 -15.09 -21.77 -26.76
CA ARG A 118 -14.10 -22.51 -27.57
C ARG A 118 -14.75 -23.21 -28.76
N GLN A 119 -15.87 -23.91 -28.55
CA GLN A 119 -16.61 -24.56 -29.62
C GLN A 119 -17.18 -23.54 -30.62
N SER A 120 -17.74 -22.44 -30.10
CA SER A 120 -18.24 -21.33 -30.92
C SER A 120 -17.13 -20.71 -31.77
N TYR A 121 -15.93 -20.54 -31.21
CA TYR A 121 -14.77 -20.05 -31.96
C TYR A 121 -14.30 -21.04 -33.03
N GLN A 122 -14.27 -22.35 -32.74
CA GLN A 122 -13.93 -23.37 -33.73
C GLN A 122 -14.92 -23.40 -34.91
N MET A 123 -16.21 -23.18 -34.64
CA MET A 123 -17.26 -23.25 -35.64
C MET A 123 -17.45 -21.94 -36.43
N TYR A 124 -17.36 -20.80 -35.75
CA TYR A 124 -17.74 -19.49 -36.30
C TYR A 124 -16.57 -18.50 -36.40
N GLY A 125 -15.44 -18.76 -35.73
CA GLY A 125 -14.29 -17.86 -35.71
C GLY A 125 -14.59 -16.49 -35.08
N GLY A 126 -13.80 -15.48 -35.45
CA GLY A 126 -14.05 -14.08 -35.10
C GLY A 126 -14.00 -13.78 -33.60
N ASN A 127 -14.93 -12.93 -33.14
CA ASN A 127 -14.91 -12.29 -31.81
C ASN A 127 -15.10 -13.26 -30.62
N TYR A 128 -15.30 -14.56 -30.87
CA TYR A 128 -15.37 -15.58 -29.82
C TYR A 128 -14.00 -15.94 -29.24
N ASN A 129 -12.90 -15.62 -29.94
CA ASN A 129 -11.53 -15.93 -29.51
C ASN A 129 -11.18 -15.39 -28.12
N MET A 130 -11.47 -14.12 -27.85
CA MET A 130 -11.18 -13.50 -26.56
C MET A 130 -11.94 -14.20 -25.43
N MET A 131 -13.21 -14.53 -25.65
CA MET A 131 -14.01 -15.28 -24.67
C MET A 131 -13.51 -16.72 -24.51
N ALA A 132 -13.06 -17.38 -25.58
CA ALA A 132 -12.53 -18.74 -25.54
C ALA A 132 -11.21 -18.85 -24.75
N ASP A 133 -10.43 -17.77 -24.72
CA ASP A 133 -9.17 -17.69 -23.97
C ASP A 133 -9.34 -17.15 -22.55
N ALA A 134 -10.42 -16.40 -22.29
CA ALA A 134 -10.68 -15.73 -21.02
C ALA A 134 -10.51 -16.64 -19.79
N PRO A 135 -9.89 -16.16 -18.70
CA PRO A 135 -9.70 -16.97 -17.50
C PRO A 135 -11.04 -17.26 -16.82
N VAL A 136 -11.13 -18.39 -16.14
CA VAL A 136 -12.30 -18.78 -15.33
C VAL A 136 -12.09 -18.35 -13.89
N LEU A 137 -13.07 -17.65 -13.32
CA LEU A 137 -13.17 -17.31 -11.91
C LEU A 137 -14.35 -18.08 -11.30
N SER A 138 -14.16 -19.39 -11.08
CA SER A 138 -15.24 -20.29 -10.63
C SER A 138 -15.77 -20.00 -9.22
N SER A 139 -15.01 -19.25 -8.43
CA SER A 139 -15.38 -18.86 -7.07
C SER A 139 -15.04 -17.38 -6.89
N PRO A 140 -15.95 -16.46 -7.26
CA PRO A 140 -15.68 -15.03 -7.26
C PRO A 140 -15.41 -14.51 -5.84
N SER A 141 -14.25 -13.88 -5.68
CA SER A 141 -13.84 -13.11 -4.51
C SER A 141 -12.63 -12.26 -4.88
N THR A 142 -12.33 -11.25 -4.06
CA THR A 142 -11.08 -10.49 -4.23
C THR A 142 -9.86 -11.41 -4.26
N GLU A 143 -9.78 -12.41 -3.37
CA GLU A 143 -8.63 -13.31 -3.27
C GLU A 143 -8.48 -14.18 -4.53
N ASN A 144 -9.57 -14.80 -4.98
CA ASN A 144 -9.49 -15.70 -6.12
C ASN A 144 -9.26 -14.94 -7.43
N PHE A 145 -9.67 -13.67 -7.52
CA PHE A 145 -9.26 -12.79 -8.61
C PHE A 145 -7.74 -12.61 -8.67
N PHE A 146 -7.09 -12.27 -7.55
CA PHE A 146 -5.64 -12.12 -7.53
C PHE A 146 -4.89 -13.42 -7.82
N LYS A 147 -5.44 -14.59 -7.45
CA LYS A 147 -4.89 -15.90 -7.86
C LYS A 147 -4.89 -16.14 -9.36
N ILE A 148 -5.86 -15.59 -10.10
CA ILE A 148 -5.96 -15.71 -11.56
C ILE A 148 -5.44 -14.48 -12.32
N PHE A 149 -4.90 -13.49 -11.61
CA PHE A 149 -4.53 -12.19 -12.19
C PHE A 149 -3.57 -12.33 -13.37
N ASN A 150 -2.54 -13.18 -13.25
CA ASN A 150 -1.58 -13.41 -14.32
C ASN A 150 -2.22 -14.02 -15.58
N SER A 151 -3.27 -14.83 -15.42
CA SER A 151 -4.06 -15.36 -16.55
C SER A 151 -4.88 -14.26 -17.23
N TYR A 152 -5.44 -13.32 -16.46
CA TYR A 152 -6.07 -12.11 -17.00
C TYR A 152 -5.06 -11.23 -17.76
N VAL A 153 -3.87 -11.00 -17.19
CA VAL A 153 -2.79 -10.24 -17.86
C VAL A 153 -2.43 -10.86 -19.20
N SER A 154 -2.32 -12.20 -19.25
CA SER A 154 -2.02 -12.93 -20.50
C SER A 154 -3.11 -12.72 -21.56
N LEU A 155 -4.39 -12.70 -21.14
CA LEU A 155 -5.51 -12.39 -22.02
C LEU A 155 -5.40 -10.98 -22.60
N VAL A 156 -5.28 -9.96 -21.75
CA VAL A 156 -5.34 -8.57 -22.22
C VAL A 156 -4.09 -8.15 -23.00
N LYS A 157 -2.91 -8.72 -22.71
CA LYS A 157 -1.74 -8.51 -23.57
C LYS A 157 -1.93 -9.08 -24.97
N THR A 158 -2.82 -10.05 -25.14
CA THR A 158 -3.14 -10.65 -26.45
C THR A 158 -4.21 -9.86 -27.19
N TYR A 159 -5.27 -9.44 -26.49
CA TYR A 159 -6.48 -8.90 -27.11
C TYR A 159 -6.66 -7.39 -27.00
N GLU A 160 -5.89 -6.69 -26.16
CA GLU A 160 -6.00 -5.25 -25.94
C GLU A 160 -4.69 -4.52 -26.31
N PRO A 161 -4.56 -4.05 -27.57
CA PRO A 161 -3.33 -3.45 -28.09
C PRO A 161 -2.85 -2.22 -27.30
N THR A 162 -3.75 -1.54 -26.59
CA THR A 162 -3.46 -0.39 -25.73
C THR A 162 -2.60 -0.75 -24.51
N TYR A 163 -2.38 -2.04 -24.23
CA TYR A 163 -1.45 -2.52 -23.21
C TYR A 163 -0.12 -3.03 -23.78
N SER A 164 0.14 -2.90 -25.09
CA SER A 164 1.35 -3.43 -25.74
C SER A 164 2.66 -2.98 -25.11
N SER A 165 2.72 -1.75 -24.58
CA SER A 165 3.88 -1.20 -23.86
C SER A 165 3.71 -1.16 -22.34
N PHE A 166 2.60 -1.68 -21.81
CA PHE A 166 2.32 -1.64 -20.38
C PHE A 166 2.89 -2.88 -19.69
N ASP A 167 3.68 -2.65 -18.64
CA ASP A 167 4.24 -3.72 -17.84
C ASP A 167 3.34 -3.99 -16.63
N PHE A 168 2.45 -4.98 -16.75
CA PHE A 168 1.63 -5.43 -15.64
C PHE A 168 2.49 -6.07 -14.52
N PRO A 169 2.11 -5.91 -13.24
CA PRO A 169 2.72 -6.69 -12.18
C PRO A 169 2.42 -8.19 -12.37
N SER A 170 3.22 -9.04 -11.70
CA SER A 170 2.96 -10.47 -11.61
C SER A 170 2.70 -10.84 -10.16
N PHE A 171 1.60 -11.55 -9.91
CA PHE A 171 1.22 -12.03 -8.58
C PHE A 171 1.19 -13.57 -8.59
N GLY A 172 2.36 -14.19 -8.72
CA GLY A 172 2.51 -15.64 -8.63
C GLY A 172 2.36 -16.13 -7.19
N SER A 173 1.99 -17.41 -7.03
CA SER A 173 1.86 -18.06 -5.71
C SER A 173 1.04 -17.26 -4.67
N PHE A 174 0.07 -16.47 -5.14
CA PHE A 174 -0.66 -15.52 -4.30
C PHE A 174 -1.40 -16.22 -3.16
N LYS A 175 -1.17 -15.74 -1.93
CA LYS A 175 -1.76 -16.30 -0.72
C LYS A 175 -2.21 -15.19 0.23
N SER A 176 -3.50 -15.17 0.53
CA SER A 176 -4.04 -14.32 1.59
C SER A 176 -3.50 -14.76 2.96
N VAL A 177 -3.00 -13.80 3.74
CA VAL A 177 -2.57 -13.97 5.12
C VAL A 177 -3.67 -13.47 6.06
N GLU A 178 -4.25 -12.31 5.75
CA GLU A 178 -5.32 -11.69 6.52
C GLU A 178 -6.37 -11.09 5.58
N LEU A 179 -7.62 -11.09 6.04
CA LEU A 179 -8.76 -10.57 5.32
C LEU A 179 -9.50 -9.54 6.17
N PHE A 180 -9.72 -8.37 5.61
CA PHE A 180 -10.42 -7.25 6.23
C PHE A 180 -11.62 -6.85 5.39
N ALA A 181 -12.56 -6.14 6.03
CA ALA A 181 -13.72 -5.59 5.32
C ALA A 181 -13.26 -4.60 4.24
N SER A 182 -13.89 -4.64 3.06
CA SER A 182 -13.63 -3.66 2.01
C SER A 182 -14.20 -2.29 2.38
N ASN A 183 -13.42 -1.25 2.07
CA ASN A 183 -13.86 0.14 2.13
C ASN A 183 -14.31 0.66 0.76
N SER A 184 -14.33 -0.16 -0.29
CA SER A 184 -14.81 0.27 -1.60
C SER A 184 -16.23 0.82 -1.53
N ASN A 185 -16.52 1.85 -2.33
CA ASN A 185 -17.90 2.33 -2.51
C ASN A 185 -18.76 1.33 -3.31
N MET A 186 -18.13 0.40 -4.05
CA MET A 186 -18.79 -0.66 -4.82
C MET A 186 -19.05 -1.94 -4.02
N LYS A 187 -18.63 -1.99 -2.74
CA LYS A 187 -18.74 -3.20 -1.91
C LYS A 187 -20.15 -3.77 -1.78
N SER A 188 -21.19 -2.92 -1.93
CA SER A 188 -22.59 -3.37 -1.85
C SER A 188 -23.05 -4.17 -3.06
N GLN A 189 -22.40 -3.98 -4.23
CA GLN A 189 -22.67 -4.74 -5.45
C GLN A 189 -21.65 -5.87 -5.66
N ALA A 190 -20.49 -5.76 -5.03
CA ALA A 190 -19.41 -6.71 -5.19
C ALA A 190 -19.67 -8.04 -4.47
N ILE A 191 -19.16 -9.13 -5.04
CA ILE A 191 -19.21 -10.48 -4.48
C ILE A 191 -17.97 -10.70 -3.61
N SER A 192 -18.22 -10.91 -2.31
CA SER A 192 -17.17 -11.14 -1.30
C SER A 192 -16.01 -10.13 -1.37
N PRO A 193 -16.30 -8.81 -1.36
CA PRO A 193 -15.26 -7.79 -1.44
C PRO A 193 -14.45 -7.78 -0.15
N ALA A 194 -13.14 -7.68 -0.30
CA ALA A 194 -12.22 -7.64 0.81
C ALA A 194 -11.05 -6.72 0.54
N LEU A 195 -10.38 -6.34 1.63
CA LEU A 195 -9.01 -5.92 1.60
C LEU A 195 -8.15 -7.06 2.13
N LEU A 196 -7.16 -7.46 1.35
CA LEU A 196 -6.31 -8.58 1.67
C LEU A 196 -4.92 -8.09 2.03
N ARG A 197 -4.37 -8.62 3.11
CA ARG A 197 -2.92 -8.70 3.27
C ARG A 197 -2.48 -10.04 2.73
N ALA A 198 -1.56 -10.05 1.78
CA ALA A 198 -1.17 -11.26 1.09
C ALA A 198 0.33 -11.32 0.82
N THR A 199 0.84 -12.53 0.66
CA THR A 199 2.17 -12.79 0.09
C THR A 199 2.04 -13.30 -1.34
N PHE A 200 3.08 -13.07 -2.13
CA PHE A 200 3.15 -13.48 -3.54
C PHE A 200 4.61 -13.61 -3.99
N THR A 201 4.79 -14.08 -5.22
CA THR A 201 6.07 -14.06 -5.94
C THR A 201 5.94 -13.22 -7.21
N ASP A 202 6.89 -12.34 -7.47
CA ASP A 202 6.93 -11.61 -8.74
C ASP A 202 7.34 -12.52 -9.92
N ALA A 203 7.50 -11.94 -11.10
CA ALA A 203 7.91 -12.69 -12.30
C ALA A 203 9.36 -13.24 -12.22
N ALA A 204 10.22 -12.64 -11.39
CA ALA A 204 11.58 -13.09 -11.15
C ALA A 204 11.67 -14.16 -10.04
N GLY A 205 10.56 -14.44 -9.34
CA GLY A 205 10.50 -15.36 -8.21
C GLY A 205 10.85 -14.71 -6.86
N THR A 206 11.01 -13.38 -6.82
CA THR A 206 11.23 -12.61 -5.60
C THR A 206 9.97 -12.68 -4.74
N LYS A 207 10.14 -12.93 -3.44
CA LYS A 207 9.02 -12.96 -2.50
C LYS A 207 8.62 -11.55 -2.12
N GLY A 208 7.32 -11.29 -2.19
CA GLY A 208 6.73 -10.01 -1.80
C GLY A 208 5.56 -10.20 -0.86
N GLU A 209 5.23 -9.11 -0.19
CA GLU A 209 3.97 -8.94 0.54
C GLU A 209 3.30 -7.63 0.12
N GLY A 210 2.01 -7.50 0.44
CA GLY A 210 1.29 -6.29 0.09
C GLY A 210 -0.15 -6.28 0.57
N LEU A 211 -0.82 -5.17 0.23
CA LEU A 211 -2.23 -4.93 0.50
C LEU A 211 -2.96 -4.80 -0.83
N PHE A 212 -4.05 -5.55 -0.97
CA PHE A 212 -4.73 -5.79 -2.23
C PHE A 212 -6.24 -5.60 -2.10
N THR A 213 -6.89 -5.05 -3.12
CA THR A 213 -8.35 -5.02 -3.22
C THR A 213 -8.83 -5.06 -4.67
N ALA A 214 -10.05 -5.57 -4.85
CA ALA A 214 -10.74 -5.65 -6.13
C ALA A 214 -12.22 -5.97 -5.86
N ASP A 215 -13.11 -5.32 -6.60
CA ASP A 215 -14.56 -5.49 -6.48
C ASP A 215 -15.09 -6.34 -7.62
N ILE A 216 -15.47 -7.59 -7.32
CA ILE A 216 -15.94 -8.54 -8.34
C ILE A 216 -17.44 -8.39 -8.51
N ILE A 217 -17.89 -8.06 -9.71
CA ILE A 217 -19.30 -7.84 -10.03
C ILE A 217 -19.71 -8.80 -11.13
N ASP A 218 -20.83 -9.50 -10.92
CA ASP A 218 -21.44 -10.36 -11.93
C ASP A 218 -22.06 -9.53 -13.04
N PHE A 219 -21.57 -9.74 -14.26
CA PHE A 219 -22.20 -9.23 -15.46
C PHE A 219 -22.93 -10.38 -16.14
N ALA A 220 -24.17 -10.61 -15.70
CA ALA A 220 -25.06 -11.68 -16.17
C ALA A 220 -25.58 -11.47 -17.60
N GLY A 221 -24.71 -11.08 -18.53
CA GLY A 221 -24.95 -10.95 -19.96
C GLY A 221 -25.04 -12.29 -20.69
N ASN A 222 -25.87 -13.20 -20.17
CA ASN A 222 -26.51 -14.36 -20.82
C ASN A 222 -26.91 -15.35 -19.72
N MET A 223 -28.02 -15.06 -19.03
CA MET A 223 -28.67 -16.05 -18.18
C MET A 223 -29.08 -17.23 -19.06
N MET A 224 -28.23 -18.25 -19.10
CA MET A 224 -28.40 -19.46 -19.88
C MET A 224 -28.55 -19.18 -21.40
N SER A 225 -27.56 -19.56 -22.21
CA SER A 225 -27.80 -19.68 -23.66
C SER A 225 -29.03 -20.58 -23.90
N GLY A 226 -29.61 -20.53 -25.11
CA GLY A 226 -30.75 -21.38 -25.48
C GLY A 226 -30.52 -22.90 -25.28
N PHE A 227 -29.28 -23.31 -24.95
CA PHE A 227 -28.86 -24.69 -24.70
C PHE A 227 -28.68 -25.04 -23.22
N GLY A 228 -29.03 -24.18 -22.27
CA GLY A 228 -28.83 -24.52 -20.85
C GLY A 228 -27.40 -24.28 -20.33
N ILE A 229 -26.61 -23.43 -21.01
CA ILE A 229 -25.21 -23.17 -20.64
C ILE A 229 -25.05 -21.72 -20.15
N ASP A 230 -24.48 -21.53 -18.96
CA ASP A 230 -24.06 -20.22 -18.46
C ASP A 230 -22.84 -19.72 -19.26
N ALA A 231 -23.06 -18.68 -20.05
CA ALA A 231 -22.03 -18.00 -20.84
C ALA A 231 -21.70 -16.60 -20.27
N GLY A 232 -22.09 -16.33 -19.03
CA GLY A 232 -21.82 -15.09 -18.30
C GLY A 232 -20.36 -14.95 -17.85
N TYR A 233 -20.03 -13.75 -17.38
CA TYR A 233 -18.70 -13.41 -16.89
C TYR A 233 -18.77 -12.34 -15.80
N TYR A 234 -17.78 -12.34 -14.91
CA TYR A 234 -17.53 -11.28 -13.96
C TYR A 234 -16.68 -10.16 -14.57
N MET A 235 -16.86 -8.97 -14.04
CA MET A 235 -15.94 -7.84 -14.17
C MET A 235 -15.33 -7.58 -12.79
N ALA A 236 -14.05 -7.23 -12.73
CA ALA A 236 -13.41 -6.76 -11.51
C ALA A 236 -13.14 -5.27 -11.62
N TYR A 237 -13.56 -4.48 -10.65
CA TYR A 237 -13.38 -3.03 -10.60
C TYR A 237 -12.40 -2.62 -9.48
N ASN A 238 -11.87 -1.41 -9.58
CA ASN A 238 -11.06 -0.75 -8.55
C ASN A 238 -9.92 -1.64 -8.03
N ILE A 239 -9.23 -2.30 -8.96
CA ILE A 239 -8.17 -3.25 -8.64
C ILE A 239 -6.96 -2.46 -8.19
N ALA A 240 -6.61 -2.54 -6.91
CA ALA A 240 -5.46 -1.85 -6.35
C ALA A 240 -4.54 -2.81 -5.63
N ALA A 241 -3.24 -2.56 -5.74
CA ALA A 241 -2.22 -3.23 -4.96
C ALA A 241 -1.11 -2.25 -4.58
N ILE A 242 -0.72 -2.25 -3.30
CA ILE A 242 0.57 -1.73 -2.88
C ILE A 242 1.41 -2.91 -2.41
N THR A 243 2.60 -3.07 -2.97
CA THR A 243 3.45 -4.23 -2.69
C THR A 243 4.88 -3.81 -2.48
N CYS A 244 5.61 -4.66 -1.76
CA CYS A 244 7.04 -4.52 -1.54
C CYS A 244 7.66 -5.89 -1.30
N GLU A 245 8.98 -5.91 -1.13
CA GLU A 245 9.72 -7.12 -0.75
C GLU A 245 9.22 -7.63 0.62
N GLU A 246 9.21 -8.96 0.80
CA GLU A 246 8.78 -9.60 2.03
C GLU A 246 9.51 -9.03 3.25
N ASN A 247 8.76 -8.72 4.32
CA ASN A 247 9.22 -8.09 5.57
C ASN A 247 9.57 -6.60 5.47
N SER A 248 9.33 -5.93 4.34
CA SER A 248 9.60 -4.48 4.18
C SER A 248 8.35 -3.60 4.16
N LEU A 249 7.16 -4.19 4.30
CA LEU A 249 5.90 -3.45 4.19
C LEU A 249 5.73 -2.42 5.29
N ILE A 250 6.28 -2.68 6.48
CA ILE A 250 6.23 -1.76 7.61
C ILE A 250 6.97 -0.44 7.33
N GLU A 251 8.06 -0.48 6.54
CA GLU A 251 8.77 0.71 6.09
C GLU A 251 8.02 1.46 4.99
N TRP A 252 7.41 0.74 4.04
CA TRP A 252 6.92 1.32 2.79
C TRP A 252 5.43 1.66 2.76
N LYS A 253 4.60 1.01 3.58
CA LYS A 253 3.13 1.08 3.47
C LYS A 253 2.59 2.51 3.48
N ASP A 254 3.10 3.40 4.30
CA ASP A 254 2.62 4.79 4.37
C ASP A 254 2.92 5.58 3.09
N ILE A 255 4.11 5.40 2.52
CA ILE A 255 4.55 6.09 1.29
C ILE A 255 3.75 5.57 0.09
N LEU A 256 3.59 4.25 0.00
CA LEU A 256 2.86 3.62 -1.10
C LEU A 256 1.37 3.94 -1.04
N CYS A 257 0.78 3.95 0.16
CA CYS A 257 -0.61 4.29 0.38
C CYS A 257 -0.89 5.77 0.01
N GLN A 258 -0.02 6.69 0.44
CA GLN A 258 -0.09 8.11 0.02
C GLN A 258 0.06 8.29 -1.50
N SER A 259 0.92 7.49 -2.14
CA SER A 259 1.07 7.52 -3.59
C SER A 259 -0.21 7.04 -4.30
N LEU A 260 -0.79 5.91 -3.87
CA LEU A 260 -2.05 5.39 -4.41
C LEU A 260 -3.21 6.38 -4.24
N SER A 261 -3.38 6.94 -3.04
CA SER A 261 -4.50 7.84 -2.71
C SER A 261 -4.45 9.19 -3.43
N SER A 262 -3.27 9.57 -3.91
CA SER A 262 -3.04 10.81 -4.63
C SER A 262 -3.37 10.74 -6.13
N ILE A 263 -3.72 9.56 -6.65
CA ILE A 263 -4.11 9.41 -8.05
C ILE A 263 -5.37 10.24 -8.32
N ASP A 264 -5.28 11.10 -9.33
CA ASP A 264 -6.34 12.00 -9.71
C ASP A 264 -6.47 12.09 -11.23
N TYR A 265 -7.58 11.61 -11.77
CA TYR A 265 -7.86 11.68 -13.20
C TYR A 265 -8.36 13.07 -13.63
N SER A 266 -7.91 13.52 -14.79
CA SER A 266 -8.39 14.77 -15.38
C SER A 266 -9.85 14.66 -15.78
N GLN A 267 -10.58 15.78 -15.72
CA GLN A 267 -12.00 15.79 -16.11
C GLN A 267 -12.20 15.37 -17.57
N SER A 268 -11.26 15.72 -18.46
CA SER A 268 -11.28 15.28 -19.85
C SER A 268 -11.16 13.77 -19.99
N TYR A 269 -10.31 13.15 -19.18
CA TYR A 269 -10.16 11.70 -19.15
C TYR A 269 -11.45 11.02 -18.68
N VAL A 270 -11.99 11.48 -17.54
CA VAL A 270 -13.24 10.97 -16.96
C VAL A 270 -14.39 11.05 -17.98
N ASN A 271 -14.56 12.21 -18.64
CA ASN A 271 -15.60 12.40 -19.65
C ASN A 271 -15.43 11.44 -20.84
N SER A 272 -14.18 11.23 -21.29
CA SER A 272 -13.89 10.33 -22.41
C SER A 272 -14.15 8.87 -22.05
N ALA A 273 -13.80 8.46 -20.81
CA ALA A 273 -14.07 7.11 -20.31
C ALA A 273 -15.57 6.82 -20.20
N ILE A 274 -16.37 7.80 -19.76
CA ILE A 274 -17.84 7.70 -19.72
C ILE A 274 -18.41 7.51 -21.13
N GLN A 275 -17.96 8.32 -22.11
CA GLN A 275 -18.48 8.23 -23.48
C GLN A 275 -18.18 6.88 -24.14
N GLN A 276 -17.03 6.27 -23.81
CA GLN A 276 -16.61 4.97 -24.34
C GLN A 276 -17.26 3.79 -23.62
N SER A 277 -17.86 4.01 -22.45
CA SER A 277 -18.48 2.96 -21.64
C SER A 277 -20.00 3.01 -21.74
N ASN A 278 -20.64 1.83 -21.64
CA ASN A 278 -22.10 1.75 -21.41
C ASN A 278 -22.48 1.93 -19.93
N GLU A 279 -21.48 2.15 -19.07
CA GLU A 279 -21.67 2.38 -17.64
C GLU A 279 -22.15 3.81 -17.36
N SER A 280 -22.97 4.01 -16.33
CA SER A 280 -23.51 5.33 -16.02
C SER A 280 -22.40 6.32 -15.60
N THR A 281 -22.55 7.58 -16.02
CA THR A 281 -21.71 8.75 -15.65
C THR A 281 -21.37 8.86 -14.16
N ALA A 282 -22.21 8.31 -13.28
CA ALA A 282 -22.03 8.33 -11.83
C ALA A 282 -20.83 7.48 -11.35
N ASN A 283 -20.50 6.37 -12.03
CA ASN A 283 -19.41 5.47 -11.60
C ASN A 283 -18.02 6.08 -11.87
N ALA A 284 -17.85 6.79 -12.99
CA ALA A 284 -16.54 7.34 -13.36
C ALA A 284 -16.13 8.57 -12.52
N MET A 285 -17.09 9.40 -12.07
CA MET A 285 -16.79 10.51 -11.15
C MET A 285 -16.45 10.03 -9.73
N GLN A 286 -16.85 8.81 -9.37
CA GLN A 286 -16.53 8.21 -8.07
C GLN A 286 -15.08 7.71 -7.97
N ILE A 287 -14.32 7.59 -9.07
CA ILE A 287 -12.94 7.07 -9.07
C ILE A 287 -12.04 7.83 -8.08
N ARG A 288 -12.17 9.16 -7.98
CA ARG A 288 -11.38 9.96 -7.02
C ARG A 288 -11.73 9.62 -5.56
N ASN A 289 -13.02 9.56 -5.24
CA ASN A 289 -13.46 9.22 -3.88
C ASN A 289 -13.16 7.76 -3.53
N GLU A 290 -13.13 6.89 -4.54
CA GLU A 290 -12.82 5.48 -4.41
C GLU A 290 -11.37 5.26 -3.95
N LEU A 291 -10.40 5.94 -4.57
CA LEU A 291 -8.98 5.80 -4.22
C LEU A 291 -8.67 6.28 -2.79
N SER A 292 -9.32 7.36 -2.33
CA SER A 292 -9.23 7.77 -0.92
C SER A 292 -9.86 6.73 0.00
N SER A 293 -11.03 6.18 -0.35
CA SER A 293 -11.69 5.15 0.47
C SER A 293 -10.89 3.85 0.55
N ILE A 294 -10.28 3.42 -0.56
CA ILE A 294 -9.36 2.27 -0.62
C ILE A 294 -8.15 2.53 0.28
N SER A 295 -7.53 3.71 0.17
CA SER A 295 -6.40 4.12 1.00
C SER A 295 -6.75 4.10 2.50
N ASP A 296 -7.89 4.65 2.88
CA ASP A 296 -8.36 4.63 4.26
C ASP A 296 -8.59 3.20 4.75
N GLY A 297 -9.13 2.34 3.88
CA GLY A 297 -9.25 0.90 4.15
C GLY A 297 -7.90 0.21 4.36
N ILE A 298 -6.90 0.53 3.52
CA ILE A 298 -5.53 0.03 3.64
C ILE A 298 -4.95 0.42 5.00
N MET A 299 -5.07 1.68 5.40
CA MET A 299 -4.55 2.16 6.68
C MET A 299 -5.27 1.53 7.88
N ASP A 300 -6.60 1.47 7.85
CA ASP A 300 -7.41 0.82 8.90
C ASP A 300 -7.11 -0.68 9.02
N SER A 301 -6.95 -1.38 7.89
CA SER A 301 -6.57 -2.79 7.87
C SER A 301 -5.19 -3.02 8.48
N TRP A 302 -4.24 -2.11 8.20
CA TRP A 302 -2.91 -2.16 8.77
C TRP A 302 -2.93 -1.96 10.29
N GLU A 303 -3.78 -1.06 10.79
CA GLU A 303 -3.94 -0.85 12.23
C GLU A 303 -4.57 -2.06 12.95
N LYS A 304 -5.44 -2.81 12.26
CA LYS A 304 -6.15 -3.99 12.80
C LYS A 304 -5.42 -5.32 12.62
N ARG A 305 -4.28 -5.32 11.93
CA ARG A 305 -3.54 -6.53 11.58
C ARG A 305 -3.06 -7.32 12.80
N ASN A 306 -2.75 -8.59 12.58
CA ASN A 306 -2.15 -9.47 13.58
C ASN A 306 -0.67 -9.12 13.80
N THR A 307 -0.42 -8.23 14.75
CA THR A 307 0.93 -7.75 15.11
C THR A 307 1.85 -8.84 15.65
N SER A 308 1.32 -9.90 16.26
CA SER A 308 2.15 -11.01 16.76
C SER A 308 2.88 -11.74 15.63
N GLN A 309 2.23 -11.93 14.48
CA GLN A 309 2.87 -12.54 13.32
C GLN A 309 3.96 -11.65 12.74
N ASP A 310 3.74 -10.34 12.73
CA ASP A 310 4.75 -9.37 12.26
C ASP A 310 5.99 -9.39 13.12
N ILE A 311 5.83 -9.35 14.45
CA ILE A 311 6.97 -9.39 15.38
C ILE A 311 7.80 -10.66 15.12
N ILE A 312 7.15 -11.80 14.95
CA ILE A 312 7.82 -13.06 14.66
C ILE A 312 8.55 -13.00 13.30
N SER A 313 7.90 -12.52 12.24
CA SER A 313 8.50 -12.44 10.91
C SER A 313 9.67 -11.46 10.86
N GLN A 314 9.55 -10.30 11.50
CA GLN A 314 10.62 -9.30 11.62
C GLN A 314 11.83 -9.87 12.36
N LYS A 315 11.62 -10.52 13.52
CA LYS A 315 12.71 -11.20 14.26
C LYS A 315 13.38 -12.31 13.46
N GLN A 316 12.60 -13.10 12.72
CA GLN A 316 13.14 -14.17 11.87
C GLN A 316 13.96 -13.60 10.71
N SER A 317 13.49 -12.52 10.09
CA SER A 317 14.21 -11.79 9.05
C SER A 317 15.55 -11.27 9.58
N ASP A 318 15.53 -10.52 10.69
CA ASP A 318 16.72 -9.96 11.33
C ASP A 318 17.74 -11.07 11.67
N ALA A 319 17.28 -12.17 12.29
CA ALA A 319 18.13 -13.31 12.62
C ALA A 319 18.74 -13.99 11.37
N THR A 320 17.96 -14.14 10.31
CA THR A 320 18.43 -14.73 9.04
C THR A 320 19.48 -13.86 8.37
N LEU A 321 19.35 -12.54 8.47
CA LEU A 321 20.28 -11.55 7.91
C LEU A 321 21.48 -11.27 8.84
N GLY A 322 21.49 -11.82 10.06
CA GLY A 322 22.56 -11.58 11.04
C GLY A 322 22.54 -10.15 11.59
N LEU A 323 21.35 -9.57 11.74
CA LEU A 323 21.09 -8.21 12.17
C LEU A 323 20.44 -8.16 13.56
N GLU A 324 20.70 -7.07 14.26
CA GLU A 324 20.04 -6.68 15.50
C GLU A 324 19.44 -5.28 15.37
N ARG A 325 18.41 -4.96 16.18
CA ARG A 325 17.80 -3.64 16.21
C ARG A 325 18.30 -2.84 17.41
N ILE A 326 18.68 -1.60 17.17
CA ILE A 326 19.17 -0.66 18.17
C ILE A 326 18.19 0.51 18.30
N TYR A 327 17.72 0.74 19.51
CA TYR A 327 16.86 1.85 19.89
C TYR A 327 17.70 3.06 20.33
N ASP A 328 17.48 4.20 19.69
CA ASP A 328 18.05 5.49 20.08
C ASP A 328 17.08 6.24 20.98
N THR A 329 17.40 6.23 22.28
CA THR A 329 16.54 6.78 23.35
C THR A 329 16.32 8.28 23.24
N GLU A 330 17.20 9.01 22.54
CA GLU A 330 17.06 10.46 22.36
C GLU A 330 16.15 10.83 21.20
N LYS A 331 16.10 10.00 20.14
CA LYS A 331 15.33 10.29 18.93
C LYS A 331 14.01 9.51 18.82
N ASP A 332 13.80 8.52 19.70
CA ASP A 332 12.74 7.51 19.56
C ASP A 332 12.78 6.80 18.20
N GLU A 333 14.00 6.46 17.75
CA GLU A 333 14.26 5.83 16.46
C GLU A 333 14.86 4.43 16.63
N ILE A 334 14.59 3.55 15.67
CA ILE A 334 15.18 2.21 15.61
C ILE A 334 16.09 2.12 14.41
N TYR A 335 17.29 1.59 14.60
CA TYR A 335 18.25 1.33 13.53
C TYR A 335 18.61 -0.15 13.45
N MET A 336 18.93 -0.62 12.25
CA MET A 336 19.52 -1.95 12.03
C MET A 336 21.03 -1.91 12.22
N ALA A 337 21.57 -2.84 12.99
CA ALA A 337 23.01 -3.04 13.16
C ALA A 337 23.38 -4.49 12.84
N LYS A 338 24.66 -4.75 12.60
CA LYS A 338 25.17 -6.12 12.55
C LYS A 338 25.15 -6.74 13.95
N ASN A 339 24.82 -8.02 14.06
CA ASN A 339 24.85 -8.74 15.33
C ASN A 339 26.17 -8.54 16.10
N GLY A 340 26.04 -8.23 17.39
CA GLY A 340 27.16 -7.96 18.30
C GLY A 340 27.59 -6.48 18.34
N TRP A 341 26.91 -5.58 17.63
CA TRP A 341 27.19 -4.15 17.70
C TRP A 341 26.99 -3.61 19.12
N SER A 342 25.85 -3.93 19.74
CA SER A 342 25.51 -3.59 21.14
C SER A 342 26.41 -4.26 22.19
N ASP A 343 27.10 -5.34 21.83
CA ASP A 343 28.13 -5.94 22.70
C ASP A 343 29.38 -5.06 22.78
N THR A 344 29.69 -4.31 21.72
CA THR A 344 30.88 -3.47 21.63
C THR A 344 30.61 -2.00 21.96
N ASN A 345 29.43 -1.49 21.61
CA ASN A 345 28.99 -0.15 21.95
C ASN A 345 28.31 -0.14 23.33
N LYS A 346 28.79 0.71 24.24
CA LYS A 346 28.27 0.85 25.62
C LYS A 346 27.68 2.22 25.90
N ASP A 347 27.37 2.98 24.86
CA ASP A 347 26.64 4.24 24.98
C ASP A 347 25.19 3.95 25.40
N GLU A 348 24.76 4.47 26.55
CA GLU A 348 23.41 4.27 27.11
C GLU A 348 22.30 4.82 26.20
N ARG A 349 22.65 5.73 25.28
CA ARG A 349 21.75 6.23 24.25
C ARG A 349 21.25 5.12 23.33
N PHE A 350 22.12 4.21 22.93
CA PHE A 350 21.88 3.21 21.90
C PHE A 350 21.69 1.83 22.52
N GLN A 351 20.43 1.45 22.73
CA GLN A 351 20.07 0.25 23.47
C GLN A 351 19.63 -0.86 22.53
N LEU A 352 20.01 -2.11 22.82
CA LEU A 352 19.47 -3.26 22.10
C LEU A 352 17.95 -3.33 22.29
N VAL A 353 17.22 -3.50 21.20
CA VAL A 353 15.76 -3.69 21.26
C VAL A 353 15.44 -5.01 21.93
N THR A 354 14.77 -4.92 23.08
CA THR A 354 14.33 -6.08 23.88
C THR A 354 12.80 -6.17 24.00
N ASP A 355 12.10 -5.07 23.77
CA ASP A 355 10.64 -5.04 23.72
C ASP A 355 10.15 -5.42 22.31
N ASP A 356 9.32 -6.46 22.26
CA ASP A 356 8.67 -6.96 21.05
C ASP A 356 7.87 -5.88 20.32
N SER A 357 7.27 -4.93 21.04
CA SER A 357 6.47 -3.85 20.44
C SER A 357 7.29 -2.95 19.49
N MET A 358 8.60 -2.86 19.70
CA MET A 358 9.50 -2.06 18.87
C MET A 358 9.70 -2.65 17.47
N TYR A 359 9.48 -3.97 17.28
CA TYR A 359 9.52 -4.59 15.95
C TYR A 359 8.34 -4.16 15.05
N LEU A 360 7.34 -3.49 15.62
CA LEU A 360 6.21 -2.90 14.90
C LEU A 360 6.47 -1.47 14.43
N LYS A 361 7.64 -0.89 14.73
CA LYS A 361 8.07 0.41 14.20
C LYS A 361 8.97 0.19 12.98
N ALA A 362 8.79 1.04 11.96
CA ALA A 362 9.69 1.07 10.81
C ALA A 362 11.12 1.42 11.25
N THR A 363 12.10 0.81 10.59
CA THR A 363 13.50 1.14 10.84
C THR A 363 13.88 2.47 10.19
N SER A 364 14.61 3.29 10.94
CA SER A 364 15.07 4.61 10.52
C SER A 364 16.34 4.57 9.69
N GLY A 365 17.06 3.44 9.65
CA GLY A 365 18.31 3.29 8.93
C GLY A 365 19.20 2.20 9.49
N THR A 366 20.45 2.19 9.05
CA THR A 366 21.51 1.36 9.64
C THR A 366 22.42 2.19 10.54
N ILE A 367 23.00 1.52 11.54
CA ILE A 367 23.93 2.08 12.52
C ILE A 367 25.22 1.24 12.51
N GLU A 368 26.36 1.93 12.43
CA GLU A 368 27.71 1.33 12.36
C GLU A 368 28.66 1.99 13.35
#